data_AF-A0A7C7ITJ2-F1
#
_entry.id   AF-A0A7C7ITJ2-F1
#
_cell.length_a   1.000
_cell.length_b   1.000
_cell.length_c   1.000
_cell.angle_alpha   90.00
_cell.angle_beta   90.00
_cell.angle_gamma   90.00
#
_symmetry.space_group_name_H-M   'P 1'
#
loop_
_entity.id
_entity.type
_entity.pdbx_description
1 polymer ?
#
loop_
_entity_poly.entity_id
_entity_poly.type
_entity_poly.pdbx_seq_one_letter_code
_entity_poly.pdbx_strand_id
1 'polypeptide(L)'
;MIIQFIPNLFLKILPGPLIFFIPFFIAGIFFGKTCKRAYRFLPVIILLTTYLVTLITGLAWHPRSYLFNLPLFLIFLVGGIMWAGESLRYLIKSATPVNWVAYSLIVAYVALSLTEIFLHHFPSTKTFNVKEYRQNINSQTKSNDLLMVADSRLYMYSRSVYKKNLQNIIADNQLGGIKLLINDSLNIRDYKVKTPKTVLPVFWSWQDKLSSISVSKGRKIISLDGINSISLLPKDFEAITDWQLQSGAGEFALNKEHKFAGEHSLLLKASAGKDMVLRGLINQIELNQPHLVVLLWSTKKFAPDDKYFTPALGISSMVNGKKRFGQVLLGKVNAGISLYIKEKASSQNEYYWQLHSAVGWLPAGKLSLNIFLNSEEGKSIMYDSLRLFLVKKLPQPVKGTPRKADL
;
A
#
# COMPACT_ATOMS: atom_id res chain seq x y z
N MET A 1 34.86 -2.64 0.60
CA MET A 1 33.45 -2.41 1.00
C MET A 1 33.30 -2.13 2.50
N ILE A 2 33.82 -2.98 3.41
CA ILE A 2 33.80 -2.74 4.88
C ILE A 2 34.48 -1.42 5.29
N ILE A 3 35.61 -1.07 4.66
CA ILE A 3 36.38 0.16 4.94
C ILE A 3 35.55 1.44 4.69
N GLN A 4 34.59 1.40 3.76
CA GLN A 4 33.67 2.52 3.52
C GLN A 4 32.38 2.45 4.36
N PHE A 5 32.05 1.27 4.89
CA PHE A 5 30.83 1.05 5.67
C PHE A 5 30.90 1.71 7.05
N ILE A 6 32.01 1.52 7.78
CA ILE A 6 32.17 2.03 9.15
C ILE A 6 32.15 3.57 9.19
N PRO A 7 32.90 4.31 8.36
CA PRO A 7 32.84 5.78 8.35
C PRO A 7 31.45 6.31 7.98
N ASN A 8 30.81 5.72 6.95
CA ASN A 8 29.46 6.10 6.54
C ASN A 8 28.39 5.79 7.59
N LEU A 9 28.63 4.78 8.43
CA LEU A 9 27.77 4.45 9.56
C LEU A 9 27.83 5.56 10.62
N PHE A 10 29.02 5.99 11.02
CA PHE A 10 29.19 7.06 11.99
C PHE A 10 28.63 8.39 11.49
N LEU A 11 28.79 8.71 10.21
CA LEU A 11 28.18 9.90 9.60
C LEU A 11 26.64 9.89 9.63
N LYS A 12 26.03 8.71 9.65
CA LYS A 12 24.56 8.55 9.78
C LYS A 12 24.08 8.58 11.24
N ILE A 13 24.86 8.04 12.17
CA ILE A 13 24.50 8.00 13.60
C ILE A 13 24.75 9.37 14.26
N LEU A 14 25.82 10.05 13.87
CA LEU A 14 26.23 11.36 14.37
C LEU A 14 26.31 12.37 13.21
N PRO A 15 25.15 12.82 12.67
CA PRO A 15 25.13 13.81 11.60
C PRO A 15 25.58 15.20 12.09
N GLY A 16 26.16 15.98 11.18
CA GLY A 16 26.49 17.38 11.43
C GLY A 16 27.50 17.57 12.58
N PRO A 17 27.28 18.54 13.50
CA PRO A 17 28.17 18.80 14.63
C PRO A 17 28.33 17.62 15.61
N LEU A 18 27.43 16.64 15.57
CA LEU A 18 27.55 15.45 16.44
C LEU A 18 28.77 14.59 16.10
N ILE A 19 29.36 14.74 14.91
CA ILE A 19 30.56 14.00 14.50
C ILE A 19 31.75 14.19 15.45
N PHE A 20 31.81 15.34 16.15
CA PHE A 20 32.86 15.62 17.14
C PHE A 20 32.77 14.73 18.38
N PHE A 21 31.69 13.94 18.54
CA PHE A 21 31.54 13.00 19.63
C PHE A 21 32.11 11.59 19.33
N ILE A 22 32.57 11.33 18.10
CA ILE A 22 33.21 10.06 17.73
C ILE A 22 34.42 9.72 18.61
N PRO A 23 35.35 10.65 18.93
CA PRO A 23 36.49 10.35 19.79
C PRO A 23 36.08 9.87 21.19
N PHE A 24 34.99 10.41 21.75
CA PHE A 24 34.48 9.93 23.04
C PHE A 24 33.89 8.53 22.93
N PHE A 25 33.16 8.22 21.85
CA PHE A 25 32.69 6.86 21.62
C PHE A 25 33.87 5.85 21.53
N ILE A 26 34.92 6.19 20.80
CA ILE A 26 36.15 5.38 20.70
C ILE A 26 36.81 5.24 22.07
N ALA A 27 36.95 6.34 22.82
CA ALA A 27 37.51 6.32 24.16
C ALA A 27 36.70 5.42 25.11
N GLY A 28 35.38 5.40 24.97
CA GLY A 28 34.51 4.51 25.73
C GLY A 28 34.77 3.03 25.48
N ILE A 29 35.02 2.63 24.24
CA ILE A 29 35.34 1.24 23.88
C ILE A 29 36.65 0.79 24.53
N PHE A 30 37.68 1.63 24.49
CA PHE A 30 39.03 1.26 24.94
C PHE A 30 39.26 1.49 26.44
N PHE A 31 38.69 2.56 26.99
CA PHE A 31 39.00 3.05 28.34
C PHE A 31 37.78 3.07 29.27
N GLY A 32 36.58 2.80 28.76
CA GLY A 32 35.37 2.67 29.57
C GLY A 32 35.47 1.55 30.61
N LYS A 33 34.81 1.76 31.74
CA LYS A 33 34.66 0.76 32.81
C LYS A 33 33.65 -0.31 32.34
N THR A 34 34.13 -1.53 32.11
CA THR A 34 33.29 -2.68 31.74
C THR A 34 33.47 -3.81 32.75
N CYS A 35 32.40 -4.55 33.09
CA CYS A 35 32.49 -5.66 34.05
C CYS A 35 33.44 -6.79 33.58
N LYS A 36 33.56 -7.00 32.26
CA LYS A 36 34.50 -7.95 31.64
C LYS A 36 35.20 -7.29 30.45
N ARG A 37 36.47 -7.63 30.21
CA ARG A 37 37.23 -7.14 29.04
C ARG A 37 36.59 -7.57 27.71
N ALA A 38 35.99 -8.76 27.67
CA ALA A 38 35.30 -9.29 26.48
C ALA A 38 34.13 -8.40 26.02
N TYR A 39 33.47 -7.66 26.93
CA TYR A 39 32.35 -6.79 26.59
C TYR A 39 32.75 -5.55 25.78
N ARG A 40 34.05 -5.22 25.70
CA ARG A 40 34.56 -4.16 24.82
C ARG A 40 34.44 -4.50 23.34
N PHE A 41 34.36 -5.79 23.00
CA PHE A 41 34.15 -6.26 21.63
C PHE A 41 32.68 -6.29 21.21
N LEU A 42 31.74 -6.10 22.15
CA LEU A 42 30.31 -6.20 21.89
C LEU A 42 29.83 -5.24 20.77
N PRO A 43 30.26 -3.96 20.71
CA PRO A 43 29.92 -3.07 19.59
C PRO A 43 30.43 -3.58 18.25
N VAL A 44 31.66 -4.10 18.23
CA VAL A 44 32.29 -4.61 17.00
C VAL A 44 31.55 -5.85 16.49
N ILE A 45 31.23 -6.79 17.38
CA ILE A 45 30.52 -8.03 17.04
C ILE A 45 29.13 -7.70 16.48
N ILE A 46 28.37 -6.84 17.16
CA ILE A 46 27.00 -6.51 16.76
C ILE A 46 26.97 -5.71 15.43
N LEU A 47 27.94 -4.80 15.24
CA LEU A 47 28.11 -4.10 13.96
C LEU A 47 28.46 -5.07 12.82
N LEU A 48 29.32 -6.06 13.08
CA LEU A 48 29.68 -7.07 12.09
C LEU A 48 28.52 -8.01 11.77
N THR A 49 27.75 -8.44 12.77
CA THR A 49 26.56 -9.29 12.58
C THR A 49 25.49 -8.58 11.76
N THR A 50 25.20 -7.30 12.07
CA THR A 50 24.23 -6.51 11.31
C THR A 50 24.71 -6.22 9.87
N TYR A 51 26.01 -6.02 9.67
CA TYR A 51 26.61 -5.92 8.33
C TYR A 51 26.49 -7.23 7.53
N LEU A 52 26.78 -8.39 8.14
CA LEU A 52 26.67 -9.70 7.49
C LEU A 52 25.23 -10.00 7.05
N VAL A 53 24.24 -9.74 7.91
CA VAL A 53 22.81 -9.89 7.57
C VAL A 53 22.45 -8.98 6.40
N THR A 54 22.95 -7.75 6.39
CA THR A 54 22.74 -6.79 5.29
C THR A 54 23.33 -7.28 3.97
N LEU A 55 24.53 -7.87 4.03
CA LEU A 55 25.24 -8.40 2.86
C LEU A 55 24.54 -9.64 2.26
N ILE A 56 24.02 -10.52 3.11
CA ILE A 56 23.29 -11.73 2.70
C ILE A 56 21.90 -11.40 2.13
N THR A 57 21.19 -10.43 2.72
CA THR A 57 19.80 -10.13 2.35
C THR A 57 19.66 -9.06 1.27
N GLY A 58 20.74 -8.34 0.94
CA GLY A 58 20.71 -7.17 0.05
C GLY A 58 19.90 -5.99 0.60
N LEU A 59 19.35 -6.09 1.82
CA LEU A 59 18.55 -5.07 2.49
C LEU A 59 19.47 -4.06 3.17
N ALA A 60 20.20 -3.29 2.37
CA ALA A 60 21.04 -2.21 2.85
C ALA A 60 20.20 -1.10 3.51
N TRP A 61 20.69 -0.59 4.65
CA TRP A 61 20.22 0.66 5.25
C TRP A 61 18.84 0.66 5.95
N HIS A 62 18.37 -0.48 6.47
CA HIS A 62 17.16 -0.45 7.29
C HIS A 62 17.36 0.35 8.60
N PRO A 63 16.44 1.26 8.98
CA PRO A 63 16.49 2.03 10.23
C PRO A 63 16.60 1.17 11.50
N ARG A 64 16.22 -0.12 11.39
CA ARG A 64 16.11 -1.06 12.49
C ARG A 64 17.47 -1.44 13.10
N SER A 65 18.51 -1.62 12.29
CA SER A 65 19.83 -2.04 12.81
C SER A 65 20.46 -0.97 13.73
N TYR A 66 20.23 0.31 13.45
CA TYR A 66 20.69 1.42 14.30
C TYR A 66 19.94 1.47 15.63
N LEU A 67 18.63 1.20 15.62
CA LEU A 67 17.80 1.20 16.83
C LEU A 67 18.25 0.12 17.82
N PHE A 68 18.65 -1.06 17.34
CA PHE A 68 19.18 -2.12 18.21
C PHE A 68 20.56 -1.79 18.79
N ASN A 69 21.34 -0.99 18.08
CA ASN A 69 22.70 -0.63 18.49
C ASN A 69 22.76 0.65 19.32
N LEU A 70 21.68 1.45 19.32
CA LEU A 70 21.62 2.74 20.00
C LEU A 70 21.88 2.65 21.51
N PRO A 71 21.31 1.69 22.27
CA PRO A 71 21.59 1.61 23.71
C PRO A 71 23.07 1.35 24.02
N LEU A 72 23.69 0.45 23.25
CA LEU A 72 25.12 0.16 23.38
C LEU A 72 25.96 1.36 22.96
N PHE A 73 25.58 2.01 21.85
CA PHE A 73 26.23 3.22 21.40
C PHE A 73 26.27 4.29 22.50
N LEU A 74 25.13 4.53 23.16
CA LEU A 74 25.02 5.48 24.26
C LEU A 74 25.86 5.07 25.48
N ILE A 75 25.88 3.79 25.86
CA ILE A 75 26.68 3.29 26.99
C ILE A 75 28.17 3.58 26.77
N PHE A 76 28.70 3.26 25.59
CA PHE A 76 30.11 3.52 25.28
C PHE A 76 30.39 5.01 25.12
N LEU A 77 29.49 5.78 24.49
CA LEU A 77 29.65 7.23 24.39
C LEU A 77 29.73 7.88 25.78
N VAL A 78 28.80 7.57 26.67
CA VAL A 78 28.81 8.08 28.05
C VAL A 78 30.05 7.62 28.80
N GLY A 79 30.43 6.35 28.67
CA GLY A 79 31.64 5.81 29.28
C GLY A 79 32.91 6.57 28.87
N GLY A 80 33.02 6.94 27.59
CA GLY A 80 34.14 7.73 27.09
C GLY A 80 34.11 9.20 27.47
N ILE A 81 32.92 9.83 27.53
CA ILE A 81 32.77 11.20 28.06
C ILE A 81 33.20 11.25 29.53
N MET A 82 32.78 10.27 30.34
CA MET A 82 33.17 10.17 31.74
C MET A 82 34.68 10.00 31.90
N TRP A 83 35.29 9.09 31.12
CA TRP A 83 36.73 8.89 31.12
C TRP A 83 37.51 10.15 30.70
N ALA A 84 37.04 10.86 29.67
CA ALA A 84 37.66 12.09 29.20
C ALA A 84 37.58 13.20 30.25
N GLY A 85 36.42 13.34 30.92
CA GLY A 85 36.26 14.30 32.01
C GLY A 85 37.13 13.96 33.22
N GLU A 86 37.23 12.68 33.61
CA GLU A 86 38.12 12.24 34.71
C GLU A 86 39.60 12.50 34.37
N SER A 87 40.02 12.18 33.14
CA SER A 87 41.38 12.40 32.66
C SER A 87 41.73 13.89 32.62
N LEU A 88 40.81 14.74 32.14
CA LEU A 88 41.04 16.19 32.10
C LEU A 88 41.03 16.81 33.51
N ARG A 89 40.21 16.29 34.42
CA ARG A 89 40.22 16.71 35.83
C ARG A 89 41.57 16.44 36.48
N TYR A 90 42.17 15.27 36.21
CA TYR A 90 43.50 14.92 36.70
C TYR A 90 44.57 15.90 36.18
N LEU A 91 44.48 16.28 34.90
CA LEU A 91 45.40 17.25 34.29
C LEU A 91 45.27 18.67 34.88
N ILE A 92 44.05 19.10 35.20
CA ILE A 92 43.76 20.46 35.71
C ILE A 92 43.88 20.55 37.25
N LYS A 93 44.14 19.43 37.94
CA LYS A 93 44.21 19.35 39.43
C LYS A 93 43.00 19.97 40.14
N SER A 94 41.81 19.81 39.58
CA SER A 94 40.59 20.36 40.17
C SER A 94 40.12 19.58 41.41
N ALA A 95 39.92 20.30 42.52
CA ALA A 95 39.54 19.77 43.84
C ALA A 95 38.04 19.47 43.99
N THR A 96 37.18 19.84 43.03
CA THR A 96 35.74 19.63 43.16
C THR A 96 35.35 18.17 42.91
N PRO A 97 34.52 17.52 43.77
CA PRO A 97 34.15 16.11 43.63
C PRO A 97 33.33 15.82 42.35
N VAL A 98 32.62 16.83 41.84
CA VAL A 98 31.75 16.74 40.66
C VAL A 98 32.54 16.91 39.37
N ASN A 99 32.36 15.98 38.42
CA ASN A 99 32.99 16.02 37.09
C ASN A 99 32.23 16.97 36.14
N TRP A 100 32.28 18.27 36.41
CA TRP A 100 31.60 19.32 35.63
C TRP A 100 31.93 19.28 34.13
N VAL A 101 33.13 18.86 33.76
CA VAL A 101 33.55 18.71 32.36
C VAL A 101 32.74 17.63 31.65
N ALA A 102 32.62 16.43 32.24
CA ALA A 102 31.82 15.35 31.67
C ALA A 102 30.33 15.75 31.57
N TYR A 103 29.77 16.38 32.61
CA TYR A 103 28.39 16.85 32.56
C TYR A 103 28.17 17.93 31.48
N SER A 104 29.12 18.85 31.31
CA SER A 104 29.06 19.87 30.25
C SER A 104 29.09 19.25 28.86
N LEU A 105 29.91 18.22 28.64
CA LEU A 105 29.95 17.47 27.38
C LEU A 105 28.65 16.70 27.11
N ILE A 106 28.02 16.13 28.15
CA ILE A 106 26.70 15.48 28.03
C ILE A 106 25.63 16.51 27.65
N VAL A 107 25.60 17.67 28.32
CA VAL A 107 24.65 18.74 28.01
C VAL A 107 24.86 19.25 26.58
N ALA A 108 26.11 19.45 26.15
CA ALA A 108 26.44 19.84 24.78
C ALA A 108 25.95 18.80 23.76
N TYR A 109 26.15 17.51 24.02
CA TYR A 109 25.64 16.44 23.16
C TYR A 109 24.12 16.46 23.02
N VAL A 110 23.41 16.61 24.14
CA VAL A 110 21.93 16.68 24.15
C VAL A 110 21.45 17.92 23.40
N ALA A 111 22.03 19.09 23.65
CA ALA A 111 21.67 20.33 22.98
C ALA A 111 21.88 20.25 21.46
N LEU A 112 23.02 19.72 21.02
CA LEU A 112 23.30 19.52 19.59
C LEU A 112 22.38 18.48 18.96
N SER A 113 22.06 17.41 19.68
CA SER A 113 21.12 16.39 19.21
C SER A 113 19.71 16.96 19.03
N LEU A 114 19.23 17.75 20.00
CA LEU A 114 17.94 18.43 19.89
C LEU A 114 17.95 19.45 18.75
N THR A 115 19.04 20.18 18.57
CA THR A 115 19.20 21.15 17.48
C THR A 115 19.10 20.47 16.12
N GLU A 116 19.81 19.36 15.93
CA GLU A 116 19.75 18.55 14.71
C GLU A 116 18.34 18.00 14.47
N ILE A 117 17.68 17.51 15.52
CA ILE A 117 16.31 17.01 15.46
C ILE A 117 15.34 18.13 15.06
N PHE A 118 15.39 19.29 15.70
CA PHE A 118 14.42 20.38 15.49
C PHE A 118 14.68 21.24 14.26
N LEU A 119 15.93 21.45 13.87
CA LEU A 119 16.28 22.35 12.77
C LEU A 119 16.56 21.61 11.46
N HIS A 120 17.00 20.35 11.51
CA HIS A 120 17.33 19.58 10.31
C HIS A 120 16.37 18.40 10.09
N HIS A 121 16.10 17.58 11.11
CA HIS A 121 15.27 16.39 10.94
C HIS A 121 13.76 16.68 10.84
N PHE A 122 13.19 17.43 11.79
CA PHE A 122 11.77 17.78 11.75
C PHE A 122 11.39 18.60 10.50
N PRO A 123 12.19 19.59 10.07
CA PRO A 123 11.90 20.32 8.82
C PRO A 123 12.08 19.47 7.57
N SER A 124 13.06 18.55 7.53
CA SER A 124 13.19 17.61 6.39
C SER A 124 12.06 16.57 6.34
N THR A 125 11.43 16.27 7.48
CA THR A 125 10.23 15.41 7.55
C THR A 125 8.92 16.17 7.40
N LYS A 126 8.91 17.51 7.41
CA LYS A 126 7.74 18.31 7.04
C LYS A 126 7.36 18.02 5.61
N THR A 127 6.42 17.11 5.44
CA THR A 127 5.69 16.96 4.19
C THR A 127 4.73 18.13 4.00
N PHE A 128 4.24 18.27 2.77
CA PHE A 128 3.30 19.30 2.33
C PHE A 128 2.06 19.43 3.23
N ASN A 129 1.35 20.55 3.10
CA ASN A 129 0.08 20.76 3.80
C ASN A 129 -0.95 19.70 3.39
N VAL A 130 -1.18 18.75 4.28
CA VAL A 130 -2.07 17.60 4.05
C VAL A 130 -3.49 18.03 3.73
N LYS A 131 -3.97 19.14 4.34
CA LYS A 131 -5.32 19.65 4.10
C LYS A 131 -5.46 20.17 2.69
N GLU A 132 -4.53 21.01 2.25
CA GLU A 132 -4.50 21.58 0.90
C GLU A 132 -4.40 20.48 -0.16
N TYR A 133 -3.49 19.52 0.02
CA TYR A 133 -3.36 18.40 -0.92
C TYR A 133 -4.64 17.56 -1.02
N ARG A 134 -5.28 17.27 0.11
CA ARG A 134 -6.56 16.55 0.13
C ARG A 134 -7.67 17.35 -0.55
N GLN A 135 -7.72 18.66 -0.33
CA GLN A 135 -8.66 19.56 -1.00
C GLN A 135 -8.43 19.58 -2.50
N ASN A 136 -7.17 19.62 -2.95
CA ASN A 136 -6.82 19.57 -4.37
C ASN A 136 -7.25 18.24 -4.99
N ILE A 137 -6.98 17.09 -4.36
CA ILE A 137 -7.49 15.81 -4.84
C ILE A 137 -9.03 15.85 -4.93
N ASN A 138 -9.71 16.25 -3.86
CA ASN A 138 -11.18 16.32 -3.84
C ASN A 138 -11.76 17.22 -4.94
N SER A 139 -11.12 18.36 -5.22
CA SER A 139 -11.57 19.29 -6.28
C SER A 139 -11.47 18.69 -7.68
N GLN A 140 -10.59 17.71 -7.88
CA GLN A 140 -10.32 17.06 -9.16
C GLN A 140 -10.95 15.68 -9.30
N THR A 141 -11.62 15.17 -8.26
CA THR A 141 -12.28 13.87 -8.24
C THR A 141 -13.77 14.03 -7.95
N LYS A 142 -14.63 13.48 -8.81
CA LYS A 142 -16.07 13.40 -8.52
C LYS A 142 -16.34 12.28 -7.50
N SER A 143 -17.53 12.30 -6.90
CA SER A 143 -17.95 11.33 -5.88
C SER A 143 -17.88 9.87 -6.35
N ASN A 144 -18.17 9.62 -7.64
CA ASN A 144 -18.24 8.29 -8.23
C ASN A 144 -17.01 7.94 -9.07
N ASP A 145 -15.93 8.71 -8.94
CA ASP A 145 -14.67 8.42 -9.66
C ASP A 145 -13.83 7.38 -8.90
N LEU A 146 -13.33 6.38 -9.62
CA LEU A 146 -12.33 5.47 -9.06
C LEU A 146 -10.96 6.15 -9.03
N LEU A 147 -10.46 6.41 -7.82
CA LEU A 147 -9.12 6.96 -7.61
C LEU A 147 -8.07 5.83 -7.54
N MET A 148 -7.19 5.78 -8.53
CA MET A 148 -6.01 4.91 -8.58
C MET A 148 -4.77 5.70 -8.18
N VAL A 149 -3.87 5.09 -7.42
CA VAL A 149 -2.66 5.74 -6.90
C VAL A 149 -1.45 4.91 -7.28
N ALA A 150 -0.55 5.48 -8.08
CA ALA A 150 0.61 4.77 -8.60
C ALA A 150 1.75 4.65 -7.58
N ASP A 151 1.90 5.64 -6.71
CA ASP A 151 2.97 5.71 -5.70
C ASP A 151 2.41 5.44 -4.30
N SER A 152 2.90 4.38 -3.65
CA SER A 152 2.46 3.99 -2.31
C SER A 152 2.72 5.06 -1.25
N ARG A 153 3.70 5.95 -1.46
CA ARG A 153 3.96 7.11 -0.57
C ARG A 153 2.78 8.07 -0.51
N LEU A 154 1.88 8.02 -1.50
CA LEU A 154 0.69 8.87 -1.58
C LEU A 154 -0.56 8.22 -0.98
N TYR A 155 -0.48 6.96 -0.54
CA TYR A 155 -1.63 6.23 0.01
C TYR A 155 -2.24 6.89 1.24
N MET A 156 -1.42 7.31 2.21
CA MET A 156 -1.93 7.94 3.43
C MET A 156 -2.76 9.19 3.16
N TYR A 157 -2.37 9.97 2.15
CA TYR A 157 -3.00 11.24 1.82
C TYR A 157 -4.26 11.09 0.95
N SER A 158 -4.31 10.04 0.12
CA SER A 158 -5.42 9.73 -0.79
C SER A 158 -6.47 8.79 -0.19
N ARG A 159 -6.12 8.04 0.87
CA ARG A 159 -6.97 7.01 1.50
C ARG A 159 -8.38 7.50 1.83
N SER A 160 -8.51 8.70 2.37
CA SER A 160 -9.80 9.24 2.78
C SER A 160 -10.73 9.56 1.59
N VAL A 161 -10.17 10.08 0.51
CA VAL A 161 -10.91 10.36 -0.74
C VAL A 161 -11.29 9.06 -1.42
N TYR A 162 -10.32 8.15 -1.57
CA TYR A 162 -10.53 6.82 -2.13
C TYR A 162 -11.63 6.05 -1.38
N LYS A 163 -11.61 6.07 -0.04
CA LYS A 163 -12.65 5.46 0.81
C LYS A 163 -14.03 6.02 0.49
N LYS A 164 -14.18 7.35 0.51
CA LYS A 164 -15.47 8.01 0.24
C LYS A 164 -15.98 7.67 -1.16
N ASN A 165 -15.10 7.70 -2.16
CA ASN A 165 -15.49 7.42 -3.53
C ASN A 165 -15.96 5.98 -3.74
N LEU A 166 -15.26 4.99 -3.18
CA LEU A 166 -15.72 3.59 -3.26
C LEU A 166 -17.11 3.41 -2.62
N GLN A 167 -17.37 4.07 -1.48
CA GLN A 167 -18.69 4.00 -0.84
C GLN A 167 -19.79 4.56 -1.75
N ASN A 168 -19.54 5.69 -2.43
CA ASN A 168 -20.52 6.27 -3.35
C ASN A 168 -20.72 5.39 -4.60
N ILE A 169 -19.63 4.88 -5.22
CA ILE A 169 -19.73 3.96 -6.36
C ILE A 169 -20.59 2.74 -6.02
N ILE A 170 -20.42 2.19 -4.81
CA ILE A 170 -21.22 1.06 -4.33
C ILE A 170 -22.69 1.43 -4.14
N ALA A 171 -22.95 2.55 -3.45
CA ALA A 171 -24.32 3.00 -3.13
C ALA A 171 -25.11 3.37 -4.39
N ASP A 172 -24.47 4.09 -5.31
CA ASP A 172 -25.09 4.58 -6.53
C ASP A 172 -25.12 3.50 -7.63
N ASN A 173 -24.28 2.45 -7.51
CA ASN A 173 -24.00 1.48 -8.58
C ASN A 173 -23.55 2.17 -9.88
N GLN A 174 -22.68 3.17 -9.76
CA GLN A 174 -22.23 4.00 -10.88
C GLN A 174 -20.75 4.30 -10.77
N LEU A 175 -20.03 4.19 -11.89
CA LEU A 175 -18.64 4.57 -12.03
C LEU A 175 -18.54 5.81 -12.94
N GLY A 176 -18.33 6.98 -12.33
CA GLY A 176 -18.32 8.26 -13.04
C GLY A 176 -17.06 8.50 -13.89
N GLY A 177 -15.95 7.87 -13.52
CA GLY A 177 -14.68 8.02 -14.20
C GLY A 177 -13.54 7.31 -13.47
N ILE A 178 -12.34 7.39 -14.05
CA ILE A 178 -11.11 6.89 -13.43
C ILE A 178 -10.12 8.05 -13.32
N LYS A 179 -9.57 8.25 -12.13
CA LYS A 179 -8.54 9.26 -11.86
C LYS A 179 -7.27 8.55 -11.41
N LEU A 180 -6.15 8.82 -12.07
CA LEU A 180 -4.87 8.25 -11.73
C LEU A 180 -3.97 9.31 -11.11
N LEU A 181 -3.63 9.15 -9.83
CA LEU A 181 -2.67 9.96 -9.11
C LEU A 181 -1.26 9.41 -9.30
N ILE A 182 -0.39 10.23 -9.89
CA ILE A 182 1.01 9.88 -10.19
C ILE A 182 1.96 10.98 -9.74
N ASN A 183 3.22 10.59 -9.55
CA ASN A 183 4.35 11.50 -9.42
C ASN A 183 4.86 11.87 -10.83
N ASP A 184 5.53 13.01 -10.99
CA ASP A 184 6.03 13.53 -12.27
C ASP A 184 7.05 12.59 -12.93
N SER A 185 7.73 11.78 -12.11
CA SER A 185 8.65 10.74 -12.56
C SER A 185 7.96 9.53 -13.20
N LEU A 186 6.63 9.42 -13.12
CA LEU A 186 5.87 8.28 -13.62
C LEU A 186 4.94 8.70 -14.76
N ASN A 187 4.90 7.88 -15.80
CA ASN A 187 3.90 7.98 -16.86
C ASN A 187 2.71 7.09 -16.57
N ILE A 188 1.57 7.36 -17.20
CA ILE A 188 0.37 6.52 -17.08
C ILE A 188 0.64 5.04 -17.43
N ARG A 189 1.54 4.79 -18.40
CA ARG A 189 1.92 3.43 -18.84
C ARG A 189 2.65 2.64 -17.76
N ASP A 190 3.26 3.35 -16.80
CA ASP A 190 4.00 2.73 -15.71
C ASP A 190 3.05 2.21 -14.62
N TYR A 191 1.77 2.60 -14.66
CA TYR A 191 0.76 2.04 -13.75
C TYR A 191 0.45 0.59 -14.11
N LYS A 192 0.79 -0.29 -13.17
CA LYS A 192 0.62 -1.73 -13.29
C LYS A 192 -0.01 -2.27 -12.02
N VAL A 193 -0.86 -3.28 -12.18
CA VAL A 193 -1.46 -4.01 -11.05
C VAL A 193 -0.85 -5.41 -10.96
N LYS A 194 -0.59 -5.86 -9.74
CA LYS A 194 -0.13 -7.24 -9.51
C LYS A 194 -1.34 -8.17 -9.53
N THR A 195 -1.22 -9.25 -10.30
CA THR A 195 -2.16 -10.38 -10.31
C THR A 195 -1.44 -11.61 -9.76
N PRO A 196 -2.14 -12.70 -9.40
CA PRO A 196 -1.49 -13.92 -8.90
C PRO A 196 -0.45 -14.52 -9.86
N LYS A 197 -0.62 -14.31 -11.18
CA LYS A 197 0.22 -14.94 -12.21
C LYS A 197 1.25 -13.98 -12.82
N THR A 198 0.97 -12.68 -12.83
CA THR A 198 1.78 -11.70 -13.56
C THR A 198 1.51 -10.26 -13.13
N VAL A 199 2.31 -9.32 -13.63
CA VAL A 199 2.09 -7.88 -13.51
C VAL A 199 1.36 -7.37 -14.75
N LEU A 200 0.17 -6.82 -14.58
CA LEU A 200 -0.70 -6.37 -15.67
C LEU A 200 -0.60 -4.85 -15.86
N PRO A 201 -0.18 -4.36 -17.03
CA PRO A 201 -0.28 -2.94 -17.38
C PRO A 201 -1.75 -2.57 -17.65
N VAL A 202 -2.25 -1.53 -17.00
CA VAL A 202 -3.68 -1.16 -17.09
C VAL A 202 -3.96 -0.27 -18.31
N PHE A 203 -3.04 0.65 -18.63
CA PHE A 203 -3.32 1.76 -19.56
C PHE A 203 -2.51 1.73 -20.87
N TRP A 204 -2.13 0.54 -21.35
CA TRP A 204 -1.22 0.39 -22.51
C TRP A 204 -1.66 1.18 -23.75
N SER A 205 -2.96 1.35 -23.98
CA SER A 205 -3.50 1.94 -25.22
C SER A 205 -4.23 3.28 -25.06
N TRP A 206 -4.20 3.93 -23.90
CA TRP A 206 -4.94 5.18 -23.61
C TRP A 206 -4.06 6.44 -23.72
N GLN A 207 -3.14 6.45 -24.68
CA GLN A 207 -1.99 7.37 -24.72
C GLN A 207 -2.35 8.77 -25.24
N ASP A 208 -3.41 8.89 -26.03
CA ASP A 208 -3.65 10.07 -26.84
C ASP A 208 -4.60 11.04 -26.13
N LYS A 209 -4.02 12.08 -25.50
CA LYS A 209 -4.68 13.27 -24.94
C LYS A 209 -5.43 13.10 -23.61
N LEU A 210 -4.77 12.53 -22.60
CA LEU A 210 -5.31 12.62 -21.23
C LEU A 210 -4.93 13.95 -20.59
N SER A 211 -5.93 14.64 -20.03
CA SER A 211 -5.73 15.86 -19.26
C SER A 211 -5.01 15.51 -17.95
N SER A 212 -3.96 16.26 -17.62
CA SER A 212 -3.27 16.12 -16.34
C SER A 212 -3.27 17.45 -15.60
N ILE A 213 -3.70 17.43 -14.35
CA ILE A 213 -3.76 18.61 -13.50
C ILE A 213 -2.78 18.42 -12.34
N SER A 214 -1.94 19.42 -12.11
CA SER A 214 -1.01 19.42 -10.98
C SER A 214 -1.78 19.48 -9.67
N VAL A 215 -1.47 18.59 -8.73
CA VAL A 215 -2.10 18.54 -7.42
C VAL A 215 -1.20 19.18 -6.36
N SER A 216 0.11 18.98 -6.48
CA SER A 216 1.14 19.56 -5.59
C SER A 216 2.53 19.10 -6.05
N LYS A 217 3.51 20.01 -6.05
CA LYS A 217 4.97 19.78 -6.16
C LYS A 217 5.35 18.42 -6.76
N GLY A 218 5.40 18.35 -8.09
CA GLY A 218 5.89 17.15 -8.75
C GLY A 218 4.85 16.04 -8.91
N ARG A 219 3.55 16.31 -8.70
CA ARG A 219 2.49 15.29 -8.74
C ARG A 219 1.28 15.79 -9.50
N LYS A 220 0.67 14.89 -10.24
CA LYS A 220 -0.48 15.19 -11.08
C LYS A 220 -1.55 14.12 -10.98
N ILE A 221 -2.79 14.52 -11.14
CA ILE A 221 -3.91 13.62 -11.41
C ILE A 221 -4.11 13.62 -12.91
N ILE A 222 -4.03 12.42 -13.49
CA ILE A 222 -4.48 12.17 -14.85
C ILE A 222 -5.95 11.79 -14.78
N SER A 223 -6.76 12.55 -15.51
CA SER A 223 -8.18 12.26 -15.66
C SER A 223 -8.39 11.43 -16.91
N LEU A 224 -9.09 10.31 -16.74
CA LEU A 224 -9.57 9.53 -17.86
C LEU A 224 -10.98 9.99 -18.20
N ASP A 225 -11.02 11.16 -18.85
CA ASP A 225 -12.25 11.79 -19.30
C ASP A 225 -12.81 11.03 -20.52
N GLY A 226 -14.13 10.88 -20.61
CA GLY A 226 -14.80 10.15 -21.70
C GLY A 226 -14.93 8.64 -21.50
N ILE A 227 -14.73 8.12 -20.28
CA ILE A 227 -15.10 6.75 -19.93
C ILE A 227 -16.63 6.64 -19.88
N ASN A 228 -17.21 5.97 -20.88
CA ASN A 228 -18.56 5.43 -20.73
C ASN A 228 -18.44 4.12 -19.96
N SER A 229 -18.89 4.13 -18.70
CA SER A 229 -18.98 2.93 -17.88
C SER A 229 -20.39 2.35 -17.93
N ILE A 230 -20.49 1.03 -17.93
CA ILE A 230 -21.76 0.29 -17.88
C ILE A 230 -21.67 -0.67 -16.70
N SER A 231 -22.62 -0.57 -15.77
CA SER A 231 -22.72 -1.56 -14.70
C SER A 231 -23.32 -2.86 -15.23
N LEU A 232 -22.65 -3.98 -14.98
CA LEU A 232 -23.10 -5.31 -15.36
C LEU A 232 -23.85 -6.04 -14.23
N LEU A 233 -23.64 -5.62 -12.98
CA LEU A 233 -24.30 -6.24 -11.84
C LEU A 233 -25.41 -5.30 -11.34
N PRO A 234 -26.64 -5.80 -11.16
CA PRO A 234 -27.68 -5.06 -10.47
C PRO A 234 -27.29 -4.80 -9.00
N LYS A 235 -28.01 -3.89 -8.35
CA LYS A 235 -27.92 -3.76 -6.89
C LYS A 235 -28.33 -5.10 -6.26
N ASP A 236 -27.65 -5.47 -5.18
CA ASP A 236 -27.83 -6.72 -4.44
C ASP A 236 -27.68 -7.99 -5.29
N PHE A 237 -26.77 -7.95 -6.26
CA PHE A 237 -26.43 -9.12 -7.09
C PHE A 237 -26.16 -10.37 -6.25
N GLU A 238 -25.45 -10.23 -5.12
CA GLU A 238 -25.19 -11.30 -4.15
C GLU A 238 -26.47 -11.97 -3.60
N ALA A 239 -27.60 -11.26 -3.58
CA ALA A 239 -28.87 -11.73 -3.04
C ALA A 239 -29.79 -12.37 -4.10
N ILE A 240 -29.74 -11.85 -5.33
CA ILE A 240 -30.65 -12.28 -6.40
C ILE A 240 -30.06 -13.34 -7.33
N THR A 241 -28.75 -13.58 -7.25
CA THR A 241 -28.07 -14.56 -8.10
C THR A 241 -28.38 -15.97 -7.65
N ASP A 242 -28.70 -16.85 -8.60
CA ASP A 242 -28.78 -18.28 -8.35
C ASP A 242 -27.37 -18.87 -8.18
N TRP A 243 -26.89 -18.86 -6.94
CA TRP A 243 -25.57 -19.35 -6.59
C TRP A 243 -25.52 -20.88 -6.61
N GLN A 244 -24.53 -21.41 -7.32
CA GLN A 244 -24.30 -22.85 -7.42
C GLN A 244 -22.97 -23.21 -6.77
N LEU A 245 -22.97 -24.29 -5.98
CA LEU A 245 -21.72 -24.86 -5.46
C LEU A 245 -20.91 -25.45 -6.62
N GLN A 246 -19.79 -24.81 -6.96
CA GLN A 246 -18.93 -25.21 -8.06
C GLN A 246 -17.94 -26.30 -7.66
N SER A 247 -17.39 -26.20 -6.45
CA SER A 247 -16.46 -27.16 -5.89
C SER A 247 -16.40 -27.02 -4.37
N GLY A 248 -15.97 -28.08 -3.69
CA GLY A 248 -15.82 -28.08 -2.25
C GLY A 248 -17.04 -28.59 -1.49
N ALA A 249 -17.16 -28.19 -0.23
CA ALA A 249 -18.31 -28.48 0.62
C ALA A 249 -18.57 -27.33 1.60
N GLY A 250 -19.84 -27.08 1.90
CA GLY A 250 -20.25 -26.02 2.81
C GLY A 250 -21.67 -25.57 2.55
N GLU A 251 -22.08 -24.53 3.28
CA GLU A 251 -23.40 -23.93 3.20
C GLU A 251 -23.28 -22.44 2.89
N PHE A 252 -24.29 -21.90 2.22
CA PHE A 252 -24.40 -20.46 2.00
C PHE A 252 -25.82 -19.99 2.28
N ALA A 253 -25.94 -18.76 2.78
CA ALA A 253 -27.21 -18.16 3.15
C ALA A 253 -27.19 -16.65 2.95
N LEU A 254 -28.36 -16.08 2.70
CA LEU A 254 -28.54 -14.63 2.71
C LEU A 254 -28.68 -14.13 4.15
N ASN A 255 -28.08 -12.99 4.46
CA ASN A 255 -28.15 -12.34 5.76
C ASN A 255 -28.72 -10.92 5.63
N LYS A 256 -29.82 -10.65 6.34
CA LYS A 256 -30.50 -9.33 6.35
C LYS A 256 -30.00 -8.38 7.44
N GLU A 257 -29.49 -8.95 8.53
CA GLU A 257 -29.08 -8.24 9.74
C GLU A 257 -27.74 -7.53 9.54
N HIS A 258 -26.79 -8.25 8.95
CA HIS A 258 -25.43 -7.76 8.72
C HIS A 258 -25.20 -7.55 7.24
N LYS A 259 -25.10 -6.28 6.85
CA LYS A 259 -24.88 -5.86 5.47
C LYS A 259 -24.12 -4.55 5.39
N PHE A 260 -23.41 -4.37 4.29
CA PHE A 260 -22.70 -3.14 3.97
C PHE A 260 -23.60 -2.14 3.23
N ALA A 261 -24.24 -2.57 2.15
CA ALA A 261 -25.20 -1.76 1.41
C ALA A 261 -26.33 -2.64 0.85
N GLY A 262 -27.47 -2.03 0.54
CA GLY A 262 -28.63 -2.76 0.02
C GLY A 262 -29.39 -3.56 1.07
N GLU A 263 -30.01 -4.66 0.65
CA GLU A 263 -30.96 -5.44 1.46
C GLU A 263 -30.33 -6.64 2.18
N HIS A 264 -29.39 -7.35 1.53
CA HIS A 264 -28.80 -8.59 2.05
C HIS A 264 -27.31 -8.70 1.74
N SER A 265 -26.56 -9.34 2.63
CA SER A 265 -25.24 -9.90 2.32
C SER A 265 -25.32 -11.41 2.09
N LEU A 266 -24.30 -11.97 1.44
CA LEU A 266 -24.16 -13.41 1.21
C LEU A 266 -23.10 -13.99 2.16
N LEU A 267 -23.53 -14.88 3.06
CA LEU A 267 -22.66 -15.62 3.97
C LEU A 267 -22.28 -16.96 3.35
N LEU A 268 -20.99 -17.25 3.29
CA LEU A 268 -20.43 -18.56 2.95
C LEU A 268 -19.83 -19.18 4.20
N LYS A 269 -20.09 -20.48 4.40
CA LYS A 269 -19.53 -21.30 5.48
C LYS A 269 -18.95 -22.58 4.88
N ALA A 270 -17.64 -22.66 4.77
CA ALA A 270 -16.97 -23.86 4.28
C ALA A 270 -16.97 -24.99 5.33
N SER A 271 -17.11 -26.23 4.89
CA SER A 271 -16.94 -27.39 5.76
C SER A 271 -15.49 -27.54 6.21
N ALA A 272 -15.26 -28.23 7.33
CA ALA A 272 -13.91 -28.56 7.78
C ALA A 272 -13.16 -29.39 6.74
N GLY A 273 -11.89 -29.03 6.46
CA GLY A 273 -11.01 -29.75 5.55
C GLY A 273 -11.29 -29.57 4.05
N LYS A 274 -12.23 -28.69 3.66
CA LYS A 274 -12.56 -28.41 2.26
C LYS A 274 -12.87 -26.94 2.05
N ASP A 275 -12.11 -26.28 1.18
CA ASP A 275 -12.49 -24.97 0.63
C ASP A 275 -13.85 -25.06 -0.05
N MET A 276 -14.58 -23.94 -0.11
CA MET A 276 -15.89 -23.85 -0.76
C MET A 276 -15.85 -22.77 -1.83
N VAL A 277 -16.23 -23.13 -3.07
CA VAL A 277 -16.33 -22.18 -4.18
C VAL A 277 -17.75 -22.13 -4.71
N LEU A 278 -18.36 -20.94 -4.67
CA LEU A 278 -19.63 -20.65 -5.31
C LEU A 278 -19.41 -20.04 -6.69
N ARG A 279 -20.30 -20.37 -7.62
CA ARG A 279 -20.39 -19.79 -8.96
C ARG A 279 -21.72 -19.07 -9.10
N GLY A 280 -21.66 -17.81 -9.53
CA GLY A 280 -22.81 -17.02 -9.96
C GLY A 280 -22.69 -16.68 -11.44
N LEU A 281 -23.77 -16.88 -12.20
CA LEU A 281 -23.83 -16.43 -13.59
C LEU A 281 -24.09 -14.91 -13.60
N ILE A 282 -23.27 -14.16 -14.34
CA ILE A 282 -23.49 -12.71 -14.50
C ILE A 282 -24.41 -12.46 -15.69
N ASN A 283 -23.89 -12.66 -16.89
CA ASN A 283 -24.65 -12.52 -18.14
C ASN A 283 -23.85 -13.08 -19.32
N GLN A 284 -24.51 -13.22 -20.47
CA GLN A 284 -23.85 -13.32 -21.77
C GLN A 284 -23.74 -11.93 -22.39
N ILE A 285 -22.55 -11.58 -22.85
CA ILE A 285 -22.27 -10.29 -23.47
C ILE A 285 -21.53 -10.47 -24.78
N GLU A 286 -21.68 -9.50 -25.68
CA GLU A 286 -20.92 -9.43 -26.91
C GLU A 286 -20.13 -8.12 -26.95
N LEU A 287 -18.81 -8.25 -27.08
CA LEU A 287 -17.90 -7.11 -27.09
C LEU A 287 -17.19 -7.03 -28.44
N ASN A 288 -17.30 -5.88 -29.10
CA ASN A 288 -16.62 -5.62 -30.37
C ASN A 288 -15.12 -5.31 -30.22
N GLN A 289 -14.68 -4.93 -29.01
CA GLN A 289 -13.29 -4.63 -28.69
C GLN A 289 -13.00 -4.96 -27.22
N PRO A 290 -11.72 -5.06 -26.80
CA PRO A 290 -11.40 -5.23 -25.39
C PRO A 290 -11.88 -4.06 -24.53
N HIS A 291 -12.41 -4.35 -23.34
CA HIS A 291 -12.89 -3.36 -22.38
C HIS A 291 -12.14 -3.49 -21.06
N LEU A 292 -11.88 -2.35 -20.40
CA LEU A 292 -11.37 -2.38 -19.03
C LEU A 292 -12.52 -2.80 -18.12
N VAL A 293 -12.26 -3.70 -17.18
CA VAL A 293 -13.22 -4.10 -16.15
C VAL A 293 -12.80 -3.57 -14.81
N VAL A 294 -13.77 -3.10 -14.04
CA VAL A 294 -13.60 -2.61 -12.68
C VAL A 294 -14.54 -3.40 -11.78
N LEU A 295 -13.96 -4.20 -10.88
CA LEU A 295 -14.69 -4.99 -9.90
C LEU A 295 -14.55 -4.33 -8.52
N LEU A 296 -15.66 -4.05 -7.86
CA LEU A 296 -15.71 -3.64 -6.45
C LEU A 296 -16.50 -4.69 -5.66
N TRP A 297 -16.10 -4.88 -4.42
CA TRP A 297 -16.80 -5.76 -3.49
C TRP A 297 -16.44 -5.39 -2.06
N SER A 298 -17.29 -5.80 -1.13
CA SER A 298 -17.02 -5.72 0.30
C SER A 298 -16.99 -7.11 0.92
N THR A 299 -16.15 -7.29 1.93
CA THR A 299 -16.06 -8.54 2.69
C THR A 299 -16.06 -8.31 4.18
N LYS A 300 -16.72 -9.20 4.93
CA LYS A 300 -16.56 -9.30 6.39
C LYS A 300 -15.95 -10.65 6.72
N LYS A 301 -14.80 -10.60 7.40
CA LYS A 301 -14.15 -11.76 8.02
C LYS A 301 -14.62 -11.91 9.46
N PHE A 302 -14.60 -13.11 10.00
CA PHE A 302 -14.97 -13.34 11.41
C PHE A 302 -13.75 -13.38 12.33
N ALA A 303 -12.58 -13.79 11.83
CA ALA A 303 -11.29 -13.63 12.52
C ALA A 303 -10.30 -12.76 11.72
N PRO A 304 -9.33 -12.08 12.38
CA PRO A 304 -8.32 -11.26 11.71
C PRO A 304 -7.48 -12.03 10.68
N ASP A 305 -7.14 -13.28 11.02
CA ASP A 305 -6.24 -14.14 10.24
C ASP A 305 -6.94 -14.90 9.11
N ASP A 306 -8.28 -14.88 9.07
CA ASP A 306 -9.03 -15.55 8.01
C ASP A 306 -8.62 -14.97 6.65
N LYS A 307 -8.39 -15.85 5.66
CA LYS A 307 -8.13 -15.36 4.31
C LYS A 307 -9.42 -14.91 3.66
N TYR A 308 -9.29 -13.97 2.74
CA TYR A 308 -10.35 -13.70 1.78
C TYR A 308 -9.74 -13.76 0.39
N PHE A 309 -10.50 -14.31 -0.53
CA PHE A 309 -10.10 -14.41 -1.91
C PHE A 309 -10.73 -13.27 -2.70
N THR A 310 -9.93 -12.68 -3.58
CA THR A 310 -10.46 -11.78 -4.62
C THR A 310 -11.46 -12.58 -5.45
N PRO A 311 -12.70 -12.12 -5.64
CA PRO A 311 -13.64 -12.80 -6.52
C PRO A 311 -13.02 -13.02 -7.90
N ALA A 312 -13.14 -14.24 -8.41
CA ALA A 312 -12.62 -14.56 -9.73
C ALA A 312 -13.69 -14.29 -10.78
N LEU A 313 -13.31 -13.58 -11.85
CA LEU A 313 -14.17 -13.39 -13.02
C LEU A 313 -13.79 -14.43 -14.08
N GLY A 314 -14.64 -15.45 -14.25
CA GLY A 314 -14.47 -16.45 -15.30
C GLY A 314 -15.21 -16.06 -16.57
N ILE A 315 -14.62 -16.46 -17.69
CA ILE A 315 -15.18 -16.28 -19.02
C ILE A 315 -15.29 -17.63 -19.71
N SER A 316 -16.33 -17.80 -20.50
CA SER A 316 -16.37 -18.88 -21.47
C SER A 316 -16.85 -18.38 -22.83
N SER A 317 -16.28 -18.95 -23.88
CA SER A 317 -16.61 -18.62 -25.26
C SER A 317 -16.62 -19.88 -26.12
N MET A 318 -17.36 -19.84 -27.23
CA MET A 318 -17.31 -20.91 -28.23
C MET A 318 -16.18 -20.63 -29.21
N VAL A 319 -15.23 -21.55 -29.32
CA VAL A 319 -14.13 -21.49 -30.28
C VAL A 319 -14.12 -22.79 -31.06
N ASN A 320 -14.38 -22.71 -32.37
CA ASN A 320 -14.47 -23.87 -33.27
C ASN A 320 -15.45 -24.95 -32.76
N GLY A 321 -16.64 -24.54 -32.33
CA GLY A 321 -17.67 -25.44 -31.79
C GLY A 321 -17.38 -26.02 -30.40
N LYS A 322 -16.22 -25.72 -29.80
CA LYS A 322 -15.86 -26.17 -28.44
C LYS A 322 -15.92 -25.02 -27.45
N LYS A 323 -16.55 -25.24 -26.29
CA LYS A 323 -16.57 -24.28 -25.20
C LYS A 323 -15.17 -24.19 -24.56
N ARG A 324 -14.57 -23.01 -24.60
CA ARG A 324 -13.29 -22.71 -23.93
C ARG A 324 -13.58 -21.89 -22.68
N PHE A 325 -12.82 -22.17 -21.63
CA PHE A 325 -12.93 -21.47 -20.35
C PHE A 325 -11.64 -20.69 -20.09
N GLY A 326 -11.78 -19.55 -19.45
CA GLY A 326 -10.68 -18.72 -19.03
C GLY A 326 -11.04 -17.93 -17.78
N GLN A 327 -10.04 -17.26 -17.22
CA GLN A 327 -10.21 -16.34 -16.10
C GLN A 327 -9.64 -14.98 -16.50
N VAL A 328 -10.39 -13.92 -16.21
CA VAL A 328 -9.89 -12.55 -16.37
C VAL A 328 -8.83 -12.30 -15.31
N LEU A 329 -7.67 -11.81 -15.76
CA LEU A 329 -6.61 -11.39 -14.86
C LEU A 329 -7.01 -10.06 -14.21
N LEU A 330 -7.39 -10.12 -12.93
CA LEU A 330 -7.73 -8.97 -12.10
C LEU A 330 -6.60 -8.67 -11.13
N GLY A 331 -6.18 -7.42 -11.05
CA GLY A 331 -5.22 -6.94 -10.05
C GLY A 331 -5.86 -5.90 -9.13
N LYS A 332 -5.58 -5.99 -7.82
CA LYS A 332 -6.14 -5.06 -6.83
C LYS A 332 -5.64 -3.64 -7.06
N VAL A 333 -6.56 -2.70 -7.05
CA VAL A 333 -6.25 -1.27 -7.07
C VAL A 333 -5.84 -0.83 -5.67
N ASN A 334 -4.79 -0.02 -5.57
CA ASN A 334 -4.30 0.54 -4.32
C ASN A 334 -4.09 -0.54 -3.23
N ALA A 335 -3.49 -1.68 -3.59
CA ALA A 335 -3.43 -2.87 -2.71
C ALA A 335 -2.81 -2.65 -1.32
N GLY A 336 -2.07 -1.55 -1.09
CA GLY A 336 -1.57 -1.17 0.23
C GLY A 336 -2.51 -0.29 1.07
N ILE A 337 -3.74 -0.01 0.59
CA ILE A 337 -4.75 0.74 1.33
C ILE A 337 -5.82 -0.23 1.85
N SER A 338 -5.77 -0.55 3.14
CA SER A 338 -6.84 -1.28 3.81
C SER A 338 -7.96 -0.33 4.25
N LEU A 339 -9.17 -0.59 3.77
CA LEU A 339 -10.36 0.21 4.04
C LEU A 339 -11.36 -0.60 4.86
N TYR A 340 -11.49 -0.24 6.14
CA TYR A 340 -12.51 -0.79 7.03
C TYR A 340 -13.60 0.27 7.26
N ILE A 341 -14.86 -0.17 7.14
CA ILE A 341 -16.04 0.63 7.42
C ILE A 341 -16.81 -0.05 8.54
N LYS A 342 -17.03 0.69 9.63
CA LYS A 342 -17.93 0.24 10.69
C LYS A 342 -19.35 0.22 10.15
N GLU A 343 -20.03 -0.90 10.33
CA GLU A 343 -21.46 -1.05 10.03
C GLU A 343 -22.27 -0.09 10.90
N LYS A 344 -23.30 0.53 10.32
CA LYS A 344 -24.17 1.49 11.04
C LYS A 344 -25.23 0.82 11.92
N ALA A 345 -25.15 -0.50 12.12
CA ALA A 345 -26.17 -1.26 12.83
C ALA A 345 -26.20 -0.94 14.34
N SER A 346 -27.40 -1.02 14.91
CA SER A 346 -27.71 -0.77 16.33
C SER A 346 -27.24 -1.89 17.28
N SER A 347 -26.46 -2.86 16.80
CA SER A 347 -26.06 -4.02 17.59
C SER A 347 -24.91 -3.69 18.54
N GLN A 348 -24.85 -4.40 19.67
CA GLN A 348 -23.79 -4.26 20.67
C GLN A 348 -22.41 -4.69 20.15
N ASN A 349 -22.35 -5.43 19.03
CA ASN A 349 -21.12 -5.93 18.43
C ASN A 349 -20.70 -5.05 17.23
N GLU A 350 -19.44 -4.60 17.22
CA GLU A 350 -18.92 -3.80 16.11
C GLU A 350 -18.61 -4.66 14.88
N TYR A 351 -19.38 -4.50 13.80
CA TYR A 351 -19.11 -5.14 12.52
C TYR A 351 -18.29 -4.21 11.61
N TYR A 352 -17.22 -4.74 11.01
CA TYR A 352 -16.34 -4.00 10.12
C TYR A 352 -16.27 -4.64 8.73
N TRP A 353 -16.74 -3.92 7.72
CA TRP A 353 -16.67 -4.31 6.32
C TRP A 353 -15.37 -3.82 5.68
N GLN A 354 -14.66 -4.72 5.01
CA GLN A 354 -13.48 -4.38 4.24
C GLN A 354 -13.87 -4.10 2.79
N LEU A 355 -13.53 -2.93 2.26
CA LEU A 355 -13.79 -2.56 0.86
C LEU A 355 -12.61 -2.86 -0.03
N HIS A 356 -12.90 -3.37 -1.22
CA HIS A 356 -11.90 -3.75 -2.21
C HIS A 356 -12.28 -3.25 -3.59
N SER A 357 -11.26 -3.08 -4.44
CA SER A 357 -11.47 -2.95 -5.86
C SER A 357 -10.32 -3.58 -6.65
N ALA A 358 -10.62 -4.05 -7.86
CA ALA A 358 -9.68 -4.66 -8.78
C ALA A 358 -9.99 -4.25 -10.21
N VAL A 359 -8.95 -4.23 -11.06
CA VAL A 359 -9.08 -3.94 -12.48
C VAL A 359 -8.38 -4.97 -13.34
N GLY A 360 -8.90 -5.15 -14.54
CA GLY A 360 -8.34 -6.03 -15.55
C GLY A 360 -8.92 -5.75 -16.93
N TRP A 361 -8.56 -6.57 -17.92
CA TRP A 361 -9.04 -6.43 -19.28
C TRP A 361 -9.88 -7.63 -19.69
N LEU A 362 -11.06 -7.36 -20.20
CA LEU A 362 -11.95 -8.35 -20.79
C LEU A 362 -11.76 -8.34 -22.31
N PRO A 363 -11.50 -9.49 -22.96
CA PRO A 363 -11.26 -9.54 -24.40
C PRO A 363 -12.55 -9.28 -25.19
N ALA A 364 -12.39 -9.03 -26.49
CA ALA A 364 -13.51 -8.96 -27.42
C ALA A 364 -14.12 -10.36 -27.68
N GLY A 365 -15.35 -10.39 -28.17
CA GLY A 365 -16.08 -11.59 -28.59
C GLY A 365 -17.39 -11.80 -27.82
N LYS A 366 -18.06 -12.91 -28.15
CA LYS A 366 -19.24 -13.41 -27.42
C LYS A 366 -18.79 -14.20 -26.20
N LEU A 367 -19.05 -13.66 -25.02
CA LEU A 367 -18.55 -14.18 -23.75
C LEU A 367 -19.71 -14.47 -22.79
N SER A 368 -19.69 -15.62 -22.14
CA SER A 368 -20.49 -15.88 -20.94
C SER A 368 -19.63 -15.63 -19.70
N LEU A 369 -20.09 -14.72 -18.85
CA LEU A 369 -19.38 -14.27 -17.65
C LEU A 369 -19.92 -14.96 -16.41
N ASN A 370 -19.01 -15.44 -15.55
CA ASN A 370 -19.33 -16.00 -14.25
C ASN A 370 -18.44 -15.35 -13.19
N ILE A 371 -18.97 -15.16 -11.98
CA ILE A 371 -18.19 -14.76 -10.82
C ILE A 371 -18.07 -15.93 -9.85
N PHE A 372 -16.88 -16.08 -9.27
CA PHE A 372 -16.61 -17.10 -8.27
C PHE A 372 -16.22 -16.47 -6.95
N LEU A 373 -16.88 -16.92 -5.88
CA LEU A 373 -16.61 -16.53 -4.50
C LEU A 373 -16.05 -17.74 -3.75
N ASN A 374 -15.12 -17.52 -2.82
CA ASN A 374 -14.43 -18.60 -2.14
C ASN A 374 -14.39 -18.36 -0.62
N SER A 375 -14.67 -19.40 0.15
CA SER A 375 -14.41 -19.48 1.59
C SER A 375 -13.37 -20.55 1.89
N GLU A 376 -12.36 -20.19 2.68
CA GLU A 376 -11.32 -21.10 3.16
C GLU A 376 -11.93 -22.21 4.03
N GLU A 377 -11.36 -23.41 3.96
CA GLU A 377 -11.78 -24.59 4.74
C GLU A 377 -12.07 -24.29 6.22
N GLY A 378 -13.22 -24.76 6.70
CA GLY A 378 -13.68 -24.54 8.08
C GLY A 378 -13.91 -23.08 8.49
N LYS A 379 -13.81 -22.12 7.55
CA LYS A 379 -14.02 -20.69 7.80
C LYS A 379 -15.34 -20.20 7.23
N SER A 380 -15.74 -19.03 7.72
CA SER A 380 -16.87 -18.28 7.23
C SER A 380 -16.42 -16.93 6.68
N ILE A 381 -17.10 -16.44 5.66
CA ILE A 381 -16.89 -15.11 5.09
C ILE A 381 -18.20 -14.57 4.56
N MET A 382 -18.42 -13.26 4.71
CA MET A 382 -19.53 -12.59 4.03
C MET A 382 -19.02 -11.76 2.86
N TYR A 383 -19.78 -11.80 1.78
CA TYR A 383 -19.64 -10.96 0.60
C TYR A 383 -20.87 -10.09 0.44
N ASP A 384 -20.66 -8.82 0.08
CA ASP A 384 -21.72 -7.85 -0.12
C ASP A 384 -21.24 -6.81 -1.15
N SER A 385 -22.17 -6.13 -1.82
CA SER A 385 -21.90 -4.98 -2.65
C SER A 385 -21.01 -5.29 -3.84
N LEU A 386 -21.28 -6.42 -4.47
CA LEU A 386 -20.61 -6.80 -5.72
C LEU A 386 -21.02 -5.80 -6.81
N ARG A 387 -20.04 -5.14 -7.42
CA ARG A 387 -20.23 -4.23 -8.55
C ARG A 387 -19.20 -4.53 -9.62
N LEU A 388 -19.65 -4.71 -10.86
CA LEU A 388 -18.77 -4.92 -12.01
C LEU A 388 -19.11 -3.89 -13.08
N PHE A 389 -18.13 -3.10 -13.48
CA PHE A 389 -18.29 -2.10 -14.51
C PHE A 389 -17.44 -2.46 -15.73
N LEU A 390 -18.04 -2.36 -16.92
CA LEU A 390 -17.31 -2.30 -18.19
C LEU A 390 -16.99 -0.85 -18.49
N VAL A 391 -15.73 -0.56 -18.74
CA VAL A 391 -15.24 0.76 -19.12
C VAL A 391 -14.83 0.70 -20.58
N LYS A 392 -15.63 1.36 -21.43
CA LYS A 392 -15.38 1.42 -22.87
C LYS A 392 -14.27 2.40 -23.17
N LYS A 393 -13.29 1.95 -23.94
CA LYS A 393 -12.35 2.83 -24.64
C LYS A 393 -13.09 3.52 -25.78
N LEU A 394 -13.16 4.84 -25.79
CA LEU A 394 -13.66 5.57 -26.96
C LEU A 394 -12.72 5.35 -28.16
N PRO A 395 -13.25 5.18 -29.37
CA PRO A 395 -12.44 5.05 -30.57
C PRO A 395 -11.57 6.30 -30.73
N GLN A 396 -10.28 6.08 -30.97
CA GLN A 396 -9.36 7.17 -31.31
C GLN A 396 -9.71 7.65 -32.72
N PRO A 397 -9.86 8.96 -32.98
CA PRO A 397 -9.98 9.43 -34.34
C PRO A 397 -8.71 9.03 -35.10
N VAL A 398 -8.90 8.24 -36.17
CA VAL A 398 -7.84 7.89 -37.10
C VAL A 398 -7.23 9.21 -37.58
N LYS A 399 -5.92 9.40 -37.37
CA LYS A 399 -5.19 10.50 -38.03
C LYS A 399 -5.43 10.33 -39.53
N GLY A 400 -6.24 11.20 -40.11
CA GLY A 400 -6.51 11.20 -41.54
C GLY A 400 -5.19 11.22 -42.29
N THR A 401 -5.00 10.23 -43.16
CA THR A 401 -4.01 10.28 -44.23
C THR A 401 -4.17 11.64 -44.92
N PRO A 402 -3.10 12.42 -45.13
CA PRO A 402 -3.21 13.66 -45.87
C PRO A 402 -3.76 13.30 -47.26
N ARG A 403 -4.92 13.87 -47.62
CA ARG A 403 -5.32 13.94 -49.03
C ARG A 403 -4.16 14.57 -49.76
N LYS A 404 -3.54 13.83 -50.69
CA LYS A 404 -2.77 14.46 -51.75
C LYS A 404 -3.69 15.51 -52.38
N ALA A 405 -3.28 16.77 -52.31
CA ALA A 405 -3.88 17.80 -53.12
C ALA A 405 -3.49 17.49 -54.56
N ASP A 406 -4.46 17.08 -55.35
CA ASP A 406 -4.37 17.21 -56.80
C ASP A 406 -4.63 18.68 -57.11
N LEU A 407 -3.56 19.38 -57.51
CA LEU A 407 -3.57 20.55 -58.39
C LEU A 407 -2.17 20.73 -58.99
#